data_AF-A0A410MFJ0-F1
#
_entry.id   AF-A0A410MFJ0-F1
#
_cell.length_a   1.000
_cell.length_b   1.000
_cell.length_c   1.000
_cell.angle_alpha   90.00
_cell.angle_beta   90.00
_cell.angle_gamma   90.00
#
_symmetry.space_group_name_H-M   'P 1'
#
loop_
_entity.id
_entity.type
_entity.pdbx_description
1 polymer ?
#
loop_
_entity_poly.entity_id
_entity_poly.type
_entity_poly.pdbx_seq_one_letter_code
_entity_poly.pdbx_strand_id
1 'polypeptide(L)'
;MELDYGLILGMDKQRHFFSHAMMAVFSGIVIIIFSNEQSFKRRIKFAWVVLVFIGILEEYRQYMVPDRSAEFLDAVANLLGITIGLLIPVFIIAIISKNKYKSVSNSFAIYNIALIPLFFGLLLINERPFVTFDGSFEEEVKFWLLFIGF
;
A
#
# COMPACT_ATOMS: atom_id res chain seq x y z
N MET A 1 11.52 -19.74 14.13
CA MET A 1 11.01 -18.48 13.50
C MET A 1 12.17 -17.54 13.34
N GLU A 2 12.66 -17.40 12.11
CA GLU A 2 13.73 -16.46 11.78
C GLU A 2 13.15 -15.32 10.92
N LEU A 3 13.58 -14.09 11.20
CA LEU A 3 13.18 -12.89 10.46
C LEU A 3 14.34 -12.43 9.58
N ASP A 4 14.08 -12.30 8.28
CA ASP A 4 15.06 -11.75 7.36
C ASP A 4 14.99 -10.20 7.36
N TYR A 5 15.75 -9.59 8.26
CA TYR A 5 15.84 -8.13 8.36
C TYR A 5 16.42 -7.48 7.09
N GLY A 6 17.25 -8.19 6.34
CA GLY A 6 17.84 -7.71 5.10
C GLY A 6 16.78 -7.58 4.00
N LEU A 7 15.84 -8.52 3.94
CA LEU A 7 14.69 -8.47 3.07
C LEU A 7 13.68 -7.39 3.51
N ILE A 8 13.39 -7.32 4.83
CA ILE A 8 12.39 -6.39 5.38
C ILE A 8 12.81 -4.92 5.21
N LEU A 9 14.08 -4.60 5.42
CA LEU A 9 14.61 -3.21 5.33
C LEU A 9 15.45 -2.97 4.07
N GLY A 10 15.39 -3.89 3.11
CA GLY A 10 16.20 -3.86 1.90
C GLY A 10 16.05 -2.57 1.10
N MET A 11 17.08 -2.24 0.32
CA MET A 11 17.08 -1.06 -0.56
C MET A 11 15.88 -1.04 -1.52
N ASP A 12 15.38 -2.20 -1.90
CA ASP A 12 14.21 -2.32 -2.78
C ASP A 12 12.95 -1.76 -2.10
N LYS A 13 12.69 -2.13 -0.85
CA LYS A 13 11.56 -1.62 -0.04
C LYS A 13 11.61 -0.10 0.10
N GLN A 14 12.82 0.43 0.27
CA GLN A 14 13.05 1.87 0.34
C GLN A 14 12.71 2.57 -0.99
N ARG A 15 13.11 2.00 -2.14
CA ARG A 15 12.76 2.55 -3.47
C ARG A 15 11.25 2.54 -3.69
N HIS A 16 10.59 1.44 -3.36
CA HIS A 16 9.13 1.31 -3.40
C HIS A 16 8.46 2.39 -2.55
N PHE A 17 8.90 2.53 -1.31
CA PHE A 17 8.43 3.57 -0.40
C PHE A 17 8.61 5.00 -0.96
N PHE A 18 9.83 5.37 -1.34
CA PHE A 18 10.13 6.75 -1.76
C PHE A 18 9.48 7.12 -3.09
N SER A 19 9.49 6.21 -4.07
CA SER A 19 8.86 6.46 -5.37
C SER A 19 7.36 6.71 -5.22
N HIS A 20 6.67 5.86 -4.45
CA HIS A 20 5.25 6.01 -4.19
C HIS A 20 4.91 7.20 -3.29
N ALA A 21 5.78 7.53 -2.33
CA ALA A 21 5.64 8.75 -1.54
C ALA A 21 5.73 10.00 -2.42
N MET A 22 6.70 10.08 -3.33
CA MET A 22 6.82 11.22 -4.26
C MET A 22 5.61 11.32 -5.19
N MET A 23 5.15 10.21 -5.77
CA MET A 23 3.94 10.19 -6.60
C MET A 23 2.71 10.70 -5.84
N ALA A 24 2.56 10.27 -4.58
CA ALA A 24 1.50 10.70 -3.69
C ALA A 24 1.57 12.19 -3.36
N VAL A 25 2.77 12.71 -3.07
CA VAL A 25 2.98 14.16 -2.83
C VAL A 25 2.55 14.97 -4.06
N PHE A 26 3.05 14.63 -5.25
CA PHE A 26 2.70 15.36 -6.47
C PHE A 26 1.20 15.28 -6.77
N SER A 27 0.61 14.10 -6.64
CA SER A 27 -0.83 13.92 -6.81
C SER A 27 -1.63 14.78 -5.84
N GLY A 28 -1.23 14.83 -4.57
CA GLY A 28 -1.89 15.65 -3.57
C GLY A 28 -1.69 17.16 -3.79
N ILE A 29 -0.53 17.61 -4.28
CA ILE A 29 -0.30 19.01 -4.69
C ILE A 29 -1.23 19.38 -5.86
N VAL A 30 -1.34 18.52 -6.88
CA VAL A 30 -2.29 18.72 -7.99
C VAL A 30 -3.71 18.83 -7.45
N ILE A 31 -4.09 17.98 -6.50
CA ILE A 31 -5.40 18.06 -5.84
C ILE A 31 -5.58 19.39 -5.12
N ILE A 32 -4.57 19.90 -4.40
CA ILE A 32 -4.64 21.23 -3.78
C ILE A 32 -4.95 22.32 -4.81
N ILE A 33 -4.23 22.32 -5.93
CA ILE A 33 -4.33 23.39 -6.95
C ILE A 33 -5.72 23.39 -7.62
N PHE A 34 -6.28 22.22 -7.91
CA PHE A 34 -7.51 22.09 -8.70
C PHE A 34 -8.78 21.85 -7.87
N SER A 35 -8.69 21.80 -6.55
CA SER A 35 -9.83 21.51 -5.68
C SER A 35 -10.24 22.71 -4.84
N ASN A 36 -11.53 22.93 -4.74
CA ASN A 36 -12.08 23.76 -3.66
C ASN A 36 -12.06 23.00 -2.32
N GLU A 37 -12.20 23.74 -1.21
CA GLU A 37 -12.11 23.22 0.15
C GLU A 37 -13.05 22.03 0.41
N GLN A 38 -14.26 22.05 -0.15
CA GLN A 38 -15.25 20.99 0.04
C GLN A 38 -14.89 19.70 -0.70
N SER A 39 -14.27 19.79 -1.87
CA SER A 39 -13.93 18.60 -2.68
C SER A 39 -12.56 18.01 -2.35
N PHE A 40 -11.66 18.77 -1.72
CA PHE A 40 -10.31 18.35 -1.36
C PHE A 40 -10.29 17.00 -0.62
N LYS A 41 -11.05 16.87 0.47
CA LYS A 41 -11.09 15.64 1.29
C LYS A 41 -11.52 14.41 0.48
N ARG A 42 -12.54 14.57 -0.36
CA ARG A 42 -13.05 13.48 -1.20
C ARG A 42 -12.00 13.06 -2.22
N ARG A 43 -11.33 14.03 -2.84
CA ARG A 43 -10.29 13.79 -3.84
C ARG A 43 -9.04 13.17 -3.24
N ILE A 44 -8.60 13.59 -2.05
CA ILE A 44 -7.47 12.96 -1.34
C ILE A 44 -7.78 11.51 -0.98
N LYS A 45 -8.98 11.22 -0.46
CA LYS A 45 -9.39 9.83 -0.21
C LYS A 45 -9.38 8.99 -1.48
N PHE A 46 -9.98 9.52 -2.54
CA PHE A 46 -10.03 8.83 -3.82
C PHE A 46 -8.63 8.58 -4.38
N ALA A 47 -7.75 9.58 -4.31
CA ALA A 47 -6.35 9.45 -4.73
C ALA A 47 -5.60 8.40 -3.90
N TRP A 48 -5.78 8.37 -2.58
CA TRP A 48 -5.20 7.34 -1.73
C TRP A 48 -5.62 5.93 -2.21
N VAL A 49 -6.92 5.71 -2.42
CA VAL A 49 -7.44 4.41 -2.87
C VAL A 49 -6.88 4.03 -4.24
N VAL A 50 -6.91 4.95 -5.19
CA VAL A 50 -6.43 4.70 -6.56
C VAL A 50 -4.93 4.41 -6.56
N LEU A 51 -4.13 5.19 -5.84
CA LEU A 51 -2.69 4.98 -5.76
C LEU A 51 -2.35 3.65 -5.08
N VAL A 52 -3.05 3.29 -4.00
CA VAL A 52 -2.82 2.00 -3.31
C VAL A 52 -3.22 0.85 -4.22
N PHE A 53 -4.36 0.95 -4.90
CA PHE A 53 -4.80 -0.05 -5.85
C PHE A 53 -3.80 -0.24 -7.00
N ILE A 54 -3.30 0.85 -7.59
CA ILE A 54 -2.25 0.81 -8.63
C ILE A 54 -0.97 0.18 -8.08
N GLY A 55 -0.54 0.56 -6.87
CA GLY A 55 0.66 0.00 -6.24
C GLY A 55 0.57 -1.51 -6.00
N ILE A 56 -0.61 -2.02 -5.64
CA ILE A 56 -0.83 -3.46 -5.51
C ILE A 56 -0.84 -4.13 -6.89
N LEU A 57 -1.55 -3.57 -7.86
CA LEU A 57 -1.59 -4.12 -9.22
C LEU A 57 -0.21 -4.20 -9.87
N GLU A 58 0.66 -3.25 -9.57
CA GLU A 58 2.04 -3.28 -10.06
C GLU A 58 2.82 -4.47 -9.50
N GLU A 59 2.62 -4.85 -8.23
CA GLU A 59 3.22 -6.08 -7.68
C GLU A 59 2.64 -7.34 -8.34
N TYR A 60 1.32 -7.39 -8.59
CA TYR A 60 0.73 -8.49 -9.37
C TYR A 60 1.27 -8.55 -10.81
N ARG A 61 1.53 -7.39 -11.43
CA ARG A 61 2.12 -7.33 -12.76
C ARG A 61 3.55 -7.88 -12.74
N GLN A 62 4.32 -7.60 -11.68
CA GLN A 62 5.69 -8.09 -11.53
C GLN A 62 5.77 -9.62 -11.50
N TYR A 63 4.74 -10.31 -10.99
CA TYR A 63 4.63 -11.77 -11.08
C TYR A 63 4.75 -12.31 -12.52
N MET A 64 4.33 -11.51 -13.52
CA MET A 64 4.36 -11.89 -14.94
C MET A 64 5.64 -11.42 -15.65
N VAL A 65 6.54 -10.73 -14.96
CA VAL A 65 7.74 -10.13 -15.54
C VAL A 65 8.97 -10.97 -15.18
N PRO A 66 9.74 -11.45 -16.17
CA PRO A 66 11.00 -12.12 -15.90
C PRO A 66 11.94 -11.25 -15.05
N ASP A 67 12.67 -11.87 -14.13
CA ASP A 67 13.65 -11.22 -13.24
C ASP A 67 13.05 -10.19 -12.25
N ARG A 68 11.73 -10.23 -12.04
CA ARG A 68 11.03 -9.52 -10.97
C ARG A 68 10.31 -10.51 -10.07
N SER A 69 10.06 -10.07 -8.84
CA SER A 69 9.36 -10.86 -7.84
C SER A 69 8.14 -10.09 -7.37
N ALA A 70 6.99 -10.74 -7.33
CA ALA A 70 5.82 -10.24 -6.65
C ALA A 70 6.01 -10.39 -5.14
N GLU A 71 6.17 -9.26 -4.45
CA GLU A 71 6.49 -9.26 -3.03
C GLU A 71 5.46 -8.47 -2.22
N PHE A 72 4.86 -9.16 -1.24
CA PHE A 72 3.92 -8.57 -0.30
C PHE A 72 4.51 -7.35 0.42
N LEU A 73 5.79 -7.45 0.83
CA LEU A 73 6.48 -6.35 1.50
C LEU A 73 6.70 -5.12 0.61
N ASP A 74 6.80 -5.29 -0.71
CA ASP A 74 6.85 -4.14 -1.63
C ASP A 74 5.50 -3.43 -1.70
N ALA A 75 4.39 -4.18 -1.77
CA ALA A 75 3.07 -3.56 -1.68
C ALA A 75 2.83 -2.84 -0.34
N VAL A 76 3.36 -3.37 0.77
CA VAL A 76 3.30 -2.69 2.07
C VAL A 76 4.15 -1.41 2.04
N ALA A 77 5.36 -1.46 1.46
CA ALA A 77 6.19 -0.28 1.30
C ALA A 77 5.51 0.79 0.42
N ASN A 78 4.85 0.38 -0.68
CA ASN A 78 4.04 1.25 -1.53
C ASN A 78 2.91 1.91 -0.73
N LEU A 79 2.14 1.12 0.04
CA LEU A 79 1.04 1.60 0.90
C LEU A 79 1.51 2.66 1.91
N LEU A 80 2.62 2.39 2.60
CA LEU A 80 3.19 3.32 3.57
C LEU A 80 3.69 4.60 2.89
N GLY A 81 4.37 4.46 1.76
CA GLY A 81 4.84 5.58 0.94
C GLY A 81 3.68 6.48 0.52
N ILE A 82 2.62 5.91 -0.04
CA ILE A 82 1.41 6.66 -0.47
C ILE A 82 0.77 7.39 0.71
N THR A 83 0.62 6.69 1.84
CA THR A 83 -0.03 7.24 3.02
C THR A 83 0.76 8.43 3.57
N ILE A 84 2.07 8.27 3.77
CA ILE A 84 2.95 9.34 4.25
C ILE A 84 3.05 10.49 3.24
N GLY A 85 3.16 10.18 1.95
CA GLY A 85 3.22 11.17 0.88
C GLY A 85 1.97 12.06 0.82
N LEU A 86 0.77 11.49 1.00
CA LEU A 86 -0.47 12.27 1.04
C LEU A 86 -0.68 13.06 2.35
N LEU A 87 0.01 12.72 3.45
CA LEU A 87 -0.06 13.52 4.68
C LEU A 87 0.53 14.93 4.48
N ILE A 88 1.55 15.08 3.64
CA ILE A 88 2.19 16.37 3.35
C ILE A 88 1.17 17.39 2.78
N PRO A 89 0.47 17.14 1.67
CA PRO A 89 -0.53 18.07 1.13
C PRO A 89 -1.72 18.27 2.08
N VAL A 90 -2.12 17.25 2.85
CA VAL A 90 -3.13 17.41 3.90
C VAL A 90 -2.66 18.41 4.97
N PHE A 91 -1.40 18.32 5.40
CA PHE A 91 -0.81 19.22 6.38
C PHE A 91 -0.68 20.66 5.84
N ILE A 92 -0.27 20.83 4.58
CA ILE A 92 -0.21 22.14 3.92
C ILE A 92 -1.58 22.82 3.96
N ILE A 93 -2.64 22.11 3.55
CA ILE A 93 -4.01 22.65 3.57
C ILE A 93 -4.49 22.96 4.98
N ALA A 94 -4.14 22.11 5.96
CA ALA A 94 -4.48 22.34 7.36
C ALA A 94 -3.88 23.64 7.91
N ILE A 95 -2.62 23.93 7.56
CA ILE A 95 -1.94 25.19 7.92
C ILE A 95 -2.62 26.39 7.24
N ILE A 96 -2.88 26.30 5.93
CA ILE A 96 -3.42 27.42 5.15
C ILE A 96 -4.83 27.80 5.62
N SER A 97 -5.68 26.83 5.93
CA SER A 97 -7.12 27.06 6.09
C SER A 97 -7.58 27.27 7.54
N LYS A 98 -6.65 27.55 8.48
CA LYS A 98 -6.89 27.84 9.91
C LYS A 98 -8.13 27.16 10.50
N ASN A 99 -8.09 25.82 10.58
CA ASN A 99 -8.96 24.99 11.42
C ASN A 99 -10.44 24.81 11.01
N LYS A 100 -10.85 25.05 9.75
CA LYS A 100 -12.22 24.73 9.28
C LYS A 100 -12.45 23.28 8.83
N TYR A 101 -11.42 22.43 8.80
CA TYR A 101 -11.59 21.04 8.36
C TYR A 101 -12.00 20.12 9.52
N LYS A 102 -13.29 20.14 9.85
CA LYS A 102 -13.91 19.08 10.67
C LYS A 102 -13.58 17.70 10.10
N SER A 103 -13.17 16.80 10.98
CA SER A 103 -12.77 15.39 10.78
C SER A 103 -13.13 14.76 9.42
N VAL A 104 -12.15 14.07 8.85
CA VAL A 104 -12.30 13.23 7.65
C VAL A 104 -13.32 12.12 7.97
N SER A 105 -14.53 12.18 7.39
CA SER A 105 -15.57 11.17 7.60
C SER A 105 -15.04 9.73 7.36
N ASN A 106 -15.54 8.75 8.13
CA ASN A 106 -15.07 7.36 8.22
C ASN A 106 -15.31 6.46 6.98
N SER A 107 -15.59 7.02 5.80
CA SER A 107 -15.86 6.23 4.59
C SER A 107 -14.66 5.46 4.01
N PHE A 108 -13.54 5.33 4.73
CA PHE A 108 -12.44 4.46 4.32
C PHE A 108 -12.82 2.97 4.36
N ALA A 109 -13.76 2.61 5.24
CA ALA A 109 -14.17 1.23 5.45
C ALA A 109 -14.64 0.52 4.16
N ILE A 110 -15.33 1.24 3.27
CA ILE A 110 -15.84 0.63 2.03
C ILE A 110 -14.72 0.24 1.06
N TYR A 111 -13.62 1.00 1.04
CA TYR A 111 -12.48 0.71 0.18
C TYR A 111 -11.67 -0.48 0.70
N ASN A 112 -11.64 -0.68 2.02
CA ASN A 112 -10.97 -1.83 2.62
C ASN A 112 -11.60 -3.16 2.19
N ILE A 113 -12.91 -3.19 1.87
CA ILE A 113 -13.57 -4.37 1.31
C ILE A 113 -12.92 -4.82 0.00
N ALA A 114 -12.45 -3.87 -0.83
CA ALA A 114 -11.75 -4.18 -2.07
C ALA A 114 -10.24 -4.40 -1.89
N LEU A 115 -9.59 -3.62 -1.03
CA LEU A 115 -8.14 -3.69 -0.84
C LEU A 115 -7.67 -4.91 -0.05
N ILE A 116 -8.43 -5.34 0.98
CA ILE A 116 -8.03 -6.46 1.83
C ILE A 116 -7.89 -7.76 1.02
N PRO A 117 -8.85 -8.16 0.16
CA PRO A 117 -8.69 -9.34 -0.68
C PRO A 117 -7.47 -9.26 -1.60
N LEU A 118 -7.14 -8.08 -2.12
CA LEU A 118 -5.98 -7.89 -3.00
C LEU A 118 -4.66 -8.06 -2.24
N PHE A 119 -4.54 -7.49 -1.04
CA PHE A 119 -3.38 -7.72 -0.18
C PHE A 119 -3.27 -9.18 0.25
N PHE A 120 -4.41 -9.81 0.56
CA PHE A 120 -4.43 -11.23 0.92
C PHE A 120 -3.98 -12.12 -0.24
N GLY A 121 -4.49 -11.88 -1.45
CA GLY A 121 -4.03 -12.59 -2.64
C GLY A 121 -2.54 -12.40 -2.89
N LEU A 122 -2.00 -11.20 -2.67
CA LEU A 122 -0.58 -10.91 -2.84
C LEU A 122 0.26 -11.62 -1.78
N LEU A 123 -0.25 -11.74 -0.56
CA LEU A 123 0.37 -12.53 0.51
C LEU A 123 0.45 -14.01 0.14
N LEU A 124 -0.56 -14.56 -0.55
CA LEU A 124 -0.57 -15.96 -0.99
C LEU A 124 0.43 -16.24 -2.12
N ILE A 125 0.55 -15.32 -3.07
CA ILE A 125 1.49 -15.47 -4.20
C ILE A 125 2.88 -14.90 -3.92
N ASN A 126 3.15 -14.50 -2.67
CA ASN A 126 4.39 -13.83 -2.28
C ASN A 126 5.61 -14.73 -2.53
N GLU A 127 6.45 -14.32 -3.47
CA GLU A 127 7.59 -15.14 -3.93
C GLU A 127 8.79 -15.10 -2.97
N ARG A 128 8.84 -14.11 -2.07
CA ARG A 128 9.91 -13.98 -1.06
C ARG A 128 9.35 -13.95 0.37
N PRO A 129 9.29 -15.11 1.07
CA PRO A 129 8.79 -15.16 2.43
C PRO A 129 9.75 -14.43 3.38
N PHE A 130 9.19 -13.55 4.21
CA PHE A 130 9.94 -12.75 5.19
C PHE A 130 9.93 -13.36 6.61
N VAL A 131 9.12 -14.39 6.80
CA VAL A 131 9.12 -15.25 7.99
C VAL A 131 9.31 -16.68 7.50
N THR A 132 10.36 -17.33 7.96
CA THR A 132 10.53 -18.77 7.81
C THR A 132 10.12 -19.45 9.10
N PHE A 133 9.28 -20.48 8.98
CA PHE A 133 8.89 -21.33 10.10
C PHE A 133 9.68 -22.63 10.04
N ASP A 134 10.04 -23.16 11.19
CA ASP A 134 10.72 -24.46 11.26
C ASP A 134 9.73 -25.55 10.81
N GLY A 135 9.97 -26.11 9.60
CA GLY A 135 9.43 -27.36 9.05
C GLY A 135 7.94 -27.66 9.19
N SER A 136 7.46 -27.93 10.40
CA SER A 136 6.12 -28.46 10.64
C SER A 136 5.00 -27.46 10.37
N PHE A 137 5.20 -26.18 10.68
CA PHE A 137 4.16 -25.17 10.50
C PHE A 137 4.03 -24.70 9.04
N GLU A 138 5.14 -24.67 8.30
CA GLU A 138 5.12 -24.30 6.88
C GLU A 138 4.42 -25.35 6.03
N GLU A 139 4.60 -26.63 6.35
CA GLU A 139 3.85 -27.74 5.75
C GLU A 139 2.36 -27.68 6.09
N GLU A 140 2.01 -27.34 7.33
CA GLU A 140 0.61 -27.23 7.78
C GLU A 140 -0.11 -26.08 7.06
N VAL A 141 0.54 -24.93 6.91
CA VAL A 141 -0.02 -23.79 6.15
C VAL A 141 -0.17 -24.14 4.66
N LYS A 142 0.84 -24.77 4.03
CA LYS A 142 0.74 -25.23 2.63
C LYS A 142 -0.38 -26.25 2.45
N PHE A 143 -0.55 -27.17 3.39
CA PHE A 143 -1.66 -28.13 3.39
C PHE A 143 -3.02 -27.45 3.45
N TRP A 144 -3.20 -26.47 4.33
CA TRP A 144 -4.45 -25.72 4.43
C TRP A 144 -4.73 -24.87 3.19
N LEU A 145 -3.70 -24.27 2.58
CA LEU A 145 -3.85 -23.53 1.33
C LEU A 145 -4.29 -24.45 0.17
N LEU A 146 -3.63 -25.60 0.03
CA LEU A 146 -4.00 -26.64 -0.95
C LEU A 146 -5.42 -27.18 -0.72
N PHE A 147 -5.82 -27.34 0.55
CA PHE A 147 -7.15 -27.82 0.92
C PHE A 147 -8.28 -26.83 0.53
N ILE A 148 -7.98 -25.53 0.53
CA ILE A 148 -8.92 -24.46 0.14
C ILE A 148 -8.85 -24.18 -1.38
N GLY A 149 -7.98 -24.88 -2.12
CA GLY A 149 -7.85 -24.80 -3.58
C GLY A 149 -6.87 -23.75 -4.08
N PHE A 150 -5.89 -23.35 -3.26
CA PHE A 150 -4.78 -22.45 -3.61
C PHE A 150 -3.44 -23.19 -3.64
#